data_AF-A0A645IYQ7-F1
#
_entry.id   AF-A0A645IYQ7-F1
#
_cell.length_a   1.000
_cell.length_b   1.000
_cell.length_c   1.000
_cell.angle_alpha   90.00
_cell.angle_beta   90.00
_cell.angle_gamma   90.00
#
_symmetry.space_group_name_H-M   'P 1'
#
loop_
_entity.id
_entity.type
_entity.pdbx_description
1 polymer ?
#
loop_
_entity_poly.entity_id
_entity_poly.type
_entity_poly.pdbx_seq_one_letter_code
_entity_poly.pdbx_strand_id
1 'polypeptide(L)'
;MGRLIFHGKDEYGNSVYTIGRGTSKALVPAMRSLLLSLYFQCGIKESFLFINTSPTVPLPMTFGGFFSRGLGIDTIGVPLLLLGTKKAWPQILKLVDETKKICCETPESPLIIDIDAKGRLSRISPADL
;
A
#
# COMPACT_ATOMS: atom_id res chain seq x y z
N MET A 1 7.68 -1.35 12.68
CA MET A 1 7.00 -0.29 11.89
C MET A 1 8.05 0.57 11.20
N GLY A 2 7.73 1.23 10.09
CA GLY A 2 8.66 2.15 9.41
C GLY A 2 9.84 1.50 8.66
N ARG A 3 9.79 0.17 8.44
CA ARG A 3 10.81 -0.56 7.68
C ARG A 3 10.24 -0.96 6.32
N LEU A 4 10.98 -0.70 5.25
CA LEU A 4 10.73 -1.28 3.93
C LEU A 4 11.13 -2.75 3.95
N ILE A 5 10.17 -3.63 3.68
CA ILE A 5 10.36 -5.08 3.60
C ILE A 5 10.26 -5.46 2.14
N PHE A 6 11.35 -5.97 1.57
CA PHE A 6 11.38 -6.45 0.19
C PHE A 6 10.77 -7.85 0.11
N HIS A 7 9.90 -8.07 -0.87
CA HIS A 7 9.21 -9.36 -1.08
C HIS A 7 9.68 -10.11 -2.32
N GLY A 8 10.41 -9.45 -3.24
CA GLY A 8 10.82 -10.02 -4.50
C GLY A 8 10.38 -9.16 -5.69
N LYS A 9 10.45 -9.76 -6.88
CA LYS A 9 9.98 -9.15 -8.12
C LYS A 9 8.67 -9.80 -8.57
N ASP A 10 7.78 -8.99 -9.14
CA ASP A 10 6.58 -9.51 -9.80
C ASP A 10 6.90 -10.11 -11.19
N GLU A 11 5.86 -10.59 -11.88
CA GLU A 11 5.95 -11.17 -13.22
C GLU A 11 6.39 -10.18 -14.31
N TYR A 12 6.37 -8.87 -14.02
CA TYR A 12 6.83 -7.80 -14.91
C TYR A 12 8.22 -7.26 -14.52
N GLY A 13 8.85 -7.82 -13.48
CA GLY A 13 10.17 -7.42 -13.00
C GLY A 13 10.17 -6.26 -12.01
N ASN A 14 8.99 -5.78 -11.57
CA ASN A 14 8.88 -4.70 -10.60
C ASN A 14 9.23 -5.19 -9.19
N SER A 15 10.04 -4.42 -8.47
CA SER A 15 10.39 -4.73 -7.08
C SER A 15 9.24 -4.40 -6.13
N VAL A 16 8.78 -5.39 -5.36
CA VAL A 16 7.63 -5.26 -4.46
C VAL A 16 8.08 -5.10 -3.02
N TYR A 17 7.55 -4.07 -2.35
CA TYR A 17 7.87 -3.74 -0.96
C TYR A 17 6.61 -3.52 -0.13
N THR A 18 6.71 -3.84 1.17
CA THR A 18 5.71 -3.45 2.17
C THR A 18 6.33 -2.49 3.19
N ILE A 19 5.56 -1.50 3.62
CA ILE A 19 5.94 -0.63 4.74
C ILE A 19 4.79 -0.47 5.73
N GLY A 20 5.05 -0.78 7.00
CA GLY A 20 4.10 -0.59 8.08
C GLY A 20 4.05 0.88 8.51
N ARG A 21 2.95 1.58 8.17
CA ARG A 21 2.74 2.99 8.52
C ARG A 21 2.34 3.22 9.98
N GLY A 22 1.61 2.28 10.58
CA GLY A 22 1.00 2.48 11.89
C GLY A 22 0.08 3.71 11.88
N THR A 23 0.17 4.52 12.94
CA THR A 23 -0.61 5.76 13.09
C THR A 23 0.04 6.98 12.42
N SER A 24 1.28 6.88 11.94
CA SER A 24 2.01 8.02 11.38
C SER A 24 1.38 8.51 10.07
N LYS A 25 0.90 9.76 10.06
CA LYS A 25 0.41 10.41 8.83
C LYS A 25 1.56 10.96 7.97
N ALA A 26 2.73 11.17 8.56
CA ALA A 26 3.88 11.78 7.90
C ALA A 26 4.68 10.82 7.00
N LEU A 27 4.52 9.50 7.18
CA LEU A 27 5.35 8.51 6.47
C LEU A 27 5.20 8.57 4.95
N VAL A 28 3.97 8.56 4.44
CA VAL A 28 3.71 8.56 2.99
C VAL A 28 4.18 9.88 2.35
N PRO A 29 3.86 11.07 2.92
CA PRO A 29 4.42 12.33 2.45
C PRO A 29 5.96 12.36 2.48
N ALA A 30 6.59 11.90 3.55
CA ALA A 30 8.05 11.88 3.66
C ALA A 30 8.70 10.98 2.60
N MET A 31 8.14 9.79 2.36
CA MET A 31 8.58 8.90 1.29
C MET A 31 8.41 9.55 -0.08
N ARG A 32 7.29 10.25 -0.30
CA ARG A 32 7.02 10.99 -1.54
C ARG A 32 8.08 12.06 -1.79
N SER A 33 8.34 12.91 -0.80
CA SER A 33 9.35 13.96 -0.88
C SER A 33 10.75 13.40 -1.12
N LEU A 34 11.11 12.30 -0.44
CA LEU A 34 12.41 11.65 -0.62
C LEU A 34 12.59 11.17 -2.06
N LEU A 35 11.61 10.46 -2.62
CA LEU A 35 11.69 9.93 -3.98
C LEU A 35 11.75 11.04 -5.03
N LEU A 36 11.02 12.13 -4.83
CA LEU A 36 11.13 13.33 -5.67
C LEU A 36 12.52 13.96 -5.59
N SER A 37 13.09 14.10 -4.39
CA SER A 37 14.45 14.61 -4.22
C SER A 37 15.47 13.72 -4.93
N LEU A 38 15.34 12.39 -4.82
CA LEU A 38 16.20 11.44 -5.53
C LEU A 38 16.05 11.54 -7.06
N TYR A 39 14.84 11.77 -7.56
CA TYR A 39 14.60 12.02 -8.98
C TYR A 39 15.35 13.27 -9.45
N PHE A 40 15.15 14.40 -8.78
CA PHE A 40 15.73 15.69 -9.20
C PHE A 40 17.23 15.80 -8.96
N GLN A 41 17.73 15.29 -7.82
CA GLN A 41 19.12 15.47 -7.41
C GLN A 41 20.03 14.34 -7.91
N CYS A 42 19.52 13.11 -7.97
CA CYS A 42 20.32 11.94 -8.33
C CYS A 42 19.99 11.41 -9.74
N GLY A 43 18.98 11.98 -10.42
CA GLY A 43 18.60 11.57 -11.77
C GLY A 43 18.00 10.16 -11.84
N ILE A 44 17.46 9.63 -10.74
CA ILE A 44 16.87 8.30 -10.69
C ILE A 44 15.54 8.33 -11.45
N LYS A 45 15.49 7.76 -12.66
CA LYS A 45 14.30 7.76 -13.53
C LYS A 45 13.37 6.55 -13.32
N GLU A 46 13.31 6.03 -12.10
CA GLU A 46 12.42 4.93 -11.76
C GLU A 46 11.03 5.45 -11.37
N SER A 47 9.99 4.68 -11.70
CA SER A 47 8.62 4.96 -11.27
C SER A 47 8.34 4.29 -9.93
N PHE A 48 7.58 4.98 -9.06
CA PHE A 48 7.27 4.50 -7.72
C PHE A 48 5.75 4.53 -7.49
N LEU A 49 5.17 3.37 -7.19
CA LEU A 49 3.74 3.23 -6.94
C LEU A 49 3.46 2.98 -5.45
N PHE A 50 2.64 3.84 -4.84
CA PHE A 50 2.19 3.67 -3.45
C PHE A 50 0.76 3.16 -3.44
N ILE A 51 0.55 2.04 -2.75
CA ILE A 51 -0.74 1.35 -2.69
C ILE A 51 -1.19 1.30 -1.23
N ASN A 52 -2.34 1.91 -0.94
CA ASN A 52 -2.92 1.84 0.39
C ASN A 52 -3.80 0.59 0.52
N THR A 53 -3.35 -0.37 1.33
CA THR A 53 -4.10 -1.60 1.63
C THR A 53 -5.02 -1.48 2.84
N SER A 54 -4.95 -0.39 3.61
CA SER A 54 -5.88 -0.12 4.74
C SER A 54 -7.38 -0.23 4.40
N PRO A 55 -7.86 0.14 3.19
CA PRO A 55 -9.29 0.10 2.86
C PRO A 55 -9.82 -1.31 2.62
N THR A 56 -8.94 -2.25 2.29
CA THR A 56 -9.32 -3.66 2.10
C THR A 56 -9.54 -4.37 3.44
N VAL A 57 -9.33 -3.68 4.57
CA VAL A 57 -9.49 -4.21 5.93
C VAL A 57 -10.95 -4.06 6.36
N PRO A 58 -11.74 -5.15 6.41
CA PRO A 58 -13.13 -5.06 6.82
C PRO A 58 -13.23 -4.97 8.35
N LEU A 59 -14.35 -4.42 8.85
CA LEU A 59 -14.61 -4.26 10.29
C LEU A 59 -14.34 -5.51 11.15
N PRO A 60 -14.72 -6.74 10.74
CA PRO A 60 -14.40 -7.94 11.51
C PRO A 60 -12.89 -8.13 11.73
N MET A 61 -12.04 -7.76 10.77
CA MET A 61 -10.59 -7.87 10.92
C MET A 61 -10.05 -6.82 11.91
N THR A 62 -10.61 -5.60 11.89
CA THR A 62 -10.28 -4.55 12.87
C THR A 62 -10.67 -4.96 14.29
N PHE A 63 -11.91 -5.40 14.48
CA PHE A 63 -12.38 -5.86 15.78
C PHE A 63 -11.66 -7.12 16.24
N GLY A 64 -11.41 -8.07 15.34
CA GLY A 64 -10.66 -9.28 15.66
C GLY A 64 -9.25 -8.98 16.17
N GLY A 65 -8.56 -8.02 15.53
CA GLY A 65 -7.27 -7.53 16.01
C GLY A 65 -7.35 -6.83 17.36
N PHE A 66 -8.41 -6.04 17.60
CA PHE A 66 -8.65 -5.39 18.88
C PHE A 66 -8.92 -6.40 20.01
N PHE A 67 -9.78 -7.40 19.79
CA PHE A 67 -10.09 -8.41 20.79
C PHE A 67 -8.90 -9.33 21.08
N SER A 68 -8.23 -9.86 20.05
CA SER A 68 -7.09 -10.77 20.24
C SER A 68 -5.85 -10.03 20.73
N ARG A 69 -5.35 -9.02 20.00
CA ARG A 69 -4.06 -8.37 20.33
C ARG A 69 -4.20 -7.22 21.32
N GLY A 70 -5.35 -6.56 21.37
CA GLY A 70 -5.60 -5.44 22.28
C GLY A 70 -6.03 -5.93 23.66
N LEU A 71 -7.01 -6.84 23.72
CA LEU A 71 -7.60 -7.32 24.97
C LEU A 71 -7.13 -8.72 25.41
N GLY A 72 -6.39 -9.45 24.57
CA GLY A 72 -5.95 -10.83 24.87
C GLY A 72 -7.07 -11.88 24.78
N ILE A 73 -8.22 -11.54 24.18
CA ILE A 73 -9.40 -12.41 24.08
C ILE A 73 -9.39 -13.13 22.73
N ASP A 74 -8.56 -14.15 22.62
CA ASP A 74 -8.37 -14.90 21.37
C ASP A 74 -9.61 -15.69 20.95
N THR A 75 -10.42 -16.14 21.90
CA THR A 75 -11.65 -16.94 21.64
C THR A 75 -12.66 -16.21 20.77
N ILE A 76 -12.70 -14.87 20.84
CA ILE A 76 -13.55 -14.01 20.02
C ILE A 76 -12.74 -13.36 18.90
N GLY A 77 -11.51 -12.95 19.21
CA GLY A 77 -10.65 -12.23 18.27
C GLY A 77 -10.24 -13.08 17.05
N VAL A 78 -9.83 -14.34 17.26
CA VAL A 78 -9.35 -15.21 16.18
C VAL A 78 -10.46 -15.57 15.17
N PRO A 79 -11.68 -15.96 15.59
CA PRO A 79 -12.78 -16.18 14.65
C PRO A 79 -13.11 -14.95 13.81
N LEU A 80 -13.12 -13.76 14.42
CA LEU A 80 -13.36 -12.50 13.71
C LEU A 80 -12.26 -12.18 12.70
N LEU A 81 -10.99 -12.47 13.04
CA LEU A 81 -9.86 -12.35 12.11
C LEU A 81 -10.04 -13.27 10.90
N LEU A 82 -10.40 -14.54 11.11
CA LEU A 82 -10.63 -15.49 10.00
C LEU A 82 -11.76 -15.03 9.07
N LEU A 83 -12.89 -14.57 9.63
CA LEU A 83 -14.00 -14.00 8.85
C LEU A 83 -13.56 -12.74 8.10
N GLY A 84 -12.81 -11.86 8.77
CA GLY A 84 -12.25 -10.65 8.20
C GLY A 84 -11.32 -10.94 7.03
N THR A 85 -10.39 -11.89 7.17
CA THR A 85 -9.46 -12.30 6.12
C THR A 85 -10.19 -12.84 4.89
N LYS A 86 -11.21 -13.71 5.08
CA LYS A 86 -12.03 -14.21 3.97
C LYS A 86 -12.72 -13.08 3.20
N LYS A 87 -13.21 -12.05 3.91
CA LYS A 87 -13.86 -10.89 3.31
C LYS A 87 -12.88 -9.88 2.68
N ALA A 88 -11.66 -9.80 3.19
CA ALA A 88 -10.59 -8.96 2.66
C ALA A 88 -10.00 -9.52 1.36
N TRP A 89 -9.89 -10.84 1.26
CA TRP A 89 -9.26 -11.54 0.13
C TRP A 89 -9.69 -11.04 -1.27
N PRO A 90 -10.98 -11.01 -1.64
CA PRO A 90 -11.38 -10.56 -2.98
C PRO A 90 -11.06 -9.08 -3.23
N GLN A 91 -11.05 -8.25 -2.19
CA GLN A 91 -10.72 -6.83 -2.31
C GLN A 91 -9.22 -6.63 -2.54
N ILE A 92 -8.38 -7.44 -1.88
CA ILE A 92 -6.94 -7.43 -2.10
C ILE A 92 -6.61 -7.90 -3.52
N LEU A 93 -7.25 -8.97 -4.00
CA LEU A 93 -7.08 -9.42 -5.39
C LEU A 93 -7.43 -8.32 -6.39
N LYS A 94 -8.59 -7.68 -6.22
CA LYS A 94 -9.01 -6.56 -7.06
C LYS A 94 -7.99 -5.41 -7.05
N LEU A 95 -7.47 -5.06 -5.87
CA LEU A 95 -6.46 -4.01 -5.73
C LEU A 95 -5.15 -4.36 -6.45
N VAL A 96 -4.72 -5.62 -6.40
CA VAL A 96 -3.54 -6.11 -7.11
C VAL A 96 -3.77 -6.08 -8.63
N ASP A 97 -4.93 -6.49 -9.11
CA ASP A 97 -5.25 -6.46 -10.54
C ASP A 97 -5.30 -5.03 -11.08
N GLU A 98 -5.92 -4.09 -10.34
CA GLU A 98 -5.92 -2.66 -10.67
C GLU A 98 -4.50 -2.09 -10.69
N THR A 99 -3.69 -2.44 -9.68
CA THR A 99 -2.27 -2.07 -9.58
C THR A 99 -1.48 -2.51 -10.82
N LYS A 100 -1.61 -3.77 -11.24
CA LYS A 100 -0.92 -4.31 -12.41
C LYS A 100 -1.32 -3.57 -13.69
N LYS A 101 -2.62 -3.30 -13.88
CA LYS A 101 -3.11 -2.53 -15.04
C LYS A 101 -2.47 -1.15 -15.11
N ILE A 102 -2.42 -0.43 -13.99
CA ILE A 102 -1.80 0.90 -13.91
C ILE A 102 -0.32 0.86 -14.29
N CYS A 103 0.41 -0.16 -13.80
CA CYS A 103 1.82 -0.36 -14.15
C CYS A 103 2.01 -0.64 -15.64
N CYS A 104 1.14 -1.44 -16.27
CA CYS A 104 1.23 -1.74 -17.70
C CYS A 104 0.83 -0.58 -18.60
N GLU A 105 -0.13 0.25 -18.19
CA GLU A 105 -0.67 1.37 -18.98
C GLU A 105 0.18 2.64 -18.91
N THR A 106 1.16 2.71 -18.02
CA THR A 106 1.93 3.95 -17.76
C THR A 106 3.41 3.75 -18.09
N PRO A 107 3.87 4.09 -19.32
CA PRO A 107 5.28 4.11 -19.65
C PRO A 107 5.93 5.42 -19.18
N GLU A 108 7.04 5.29 -18.45
CA GLU A 108 8.17 6.23 -18.47
C GLU A 108 7.96 7.66 -17.92
N SER A 109 7.26 7.83 -16.80
CA SER A 109 7.44 9.04 -15.99
C SER A 109 7.47 8.72 -14.49
N PRO A 110 8.08 9.58 -13.65
CA PRO A 110 8.20 9.36 -12.21
C PRO A 110 6.88 9.73 -11.58
N LEU A 111 5.88 8.87 -11.80
CA LEU A 111 4.53 9.10 -11.35
C LEU A 111 4.39 8.46 -9.98
N ILE A 112 4.23 9.32 -8.97
CA ILE A 112 3.80 8.85 -7.67
C ILE A 112 2.28 8.71 -7.75
N ILE A 113 1.85 7.46 -7.93
CA ILE A 113 0.44 7.11 -7.95
C ILE A 113 0.07 6.65 -6.55
N ASP A 114 -0.95 7.27 -5.98
CA ASP A 114 -1.56 6.86 -4.71
C ASP A 114 -2.94 6.28 -5.01
N ILE A 115 -3.22 5.08 -4.52
CA ILE A 115 -4.57 4.51 -4.54
C ILE A 115 -5.22 4.84 -3.19
N ASP A 116 -6.14 5.80 -3.19
CA ASP A 116 -6.84 6.22 -1.97
C ASP A 116 -7.77 5.11 -1.44
N ALA A 117 -8.39 5.37 -0.29
CA ALA A 117 -9.28 4.40 0.35
C ALA A 117 -10.56 4.02 -0.41
N LYS A 118 -10.83 4.72 -1.52
CA LYS A 118 -11.96 4.54 -2.41
C LYS A 118 -11.50 4.08 -3.81
N GLY A 119 -10.24 3.67 -3.97
CA GLY A 119 -9.67 3.24 -5.24
C GLY A 119 -9.37 4.39 -6.21
N ARG A 120 -9.34 5.64 -5.73
CA ARG A 120 -9.08 6.80 -6.60
C ARG A 120 -7.59 6.95 -6.84
N LEU A 121 -7.24 7.07 -8.11
CA LEU A 121 -5.87 7.33 -8.53
C LEU A 121 -5.54 8.81 -8.37
N SER A 122 -4.57 9.10 -7.52
CA SER A 122 -3.95 10.41 -7.43
C SER A 122 -2.60 10.34 -8.13
N ARG A 123 -2.50 10.94 -9.33
CA ARG A 123 -1.25 11.10 -10.04
C ARG A 123 -0.59 12.39 -9.57
N ILE A 124 0.70 12.33 -9.21
CA ILE A 124 1.52 13.52 -9.06
C ILE A 124 2.71 13.36 -9.98
N SER A 125 2.77 14.21 -11.00
CA SER A 125 3.90 14.37 -11.88
C SER A 125 4.96 15.22 -11.17
N PRO A 126 6.26 15.03 -11.45
CA PRO A 126 7.30 15.95 -10.99
C PRO A 126 7.10 17.39 -11.51
N ALA A 127 6.27 17.59 -12.53
CA ALA A 127 5.90 18.91 -13.07
C ALA A 127 4.77 19.61 -12.30
N ASP A 128 4.06 18.90 -11.41
CA ASP A 128 2.92 19.44 -10.64
C ASP A 128 3.36 20.10 -9.30
N LEU A 129 4.67 20.28 -9.11
CA LEU A 129 5.31 20.84 -7.91
C LEU A 129 6.35 21.91 -8.25
#